data_AF-E1WYJ2-F1
#
_entry.id   AF-E1WYJ2-F1
#
_cell.length_a   1.000
_cell.length_b   1.000
_cell.length_c   1.000
_cell.angle_alpha   90.00
_cell.angle_beta   90.00
_cell.angle_gamma   90.00
#
_symmetry.space_group_name_H-M   'P 1'
#
loop_
_entity.id
_entity.type
_entity.pdbx_description
1 polymer ?
#
loop_
_entity_poly.entity_id
_entity_poly.type
_entity_poly.pdbx_seq_one_letter_code
_entity_poly.pdbx_strand_id
1 'polypeptide(L)'
;MIWQILWTTSATDIKEAKDILVIDDIKLNVIVKGRDIYSQDCKNLEKCFKLPTKMRFYPNQNPLFSLCYQSEGTPRFAIVKSSKEKVQVCTKEAKVVELDKMMSFYNLKTANP
;
A
#
# COMPACT_ATOMS: atom_id res chain seq x y z
N MET A 1 40.09 -28.34 4.69
CA MET A 1 39.83 -27.02 4.09
C MET A 1 38.44 -27.04 3.47
N ILE A 2 37.44 -26.52 4.19
CA ILE A 2 36.06 -26.41 3.68
C ILE A 2 35.74 -24.92 3.60
N TRP A 3 35.54 -24.43 2.38
CA TRP A 3 35.13 -23.05 2.12
C TRP A 3 33.65 -22.91 2.48
N GLN A 4 33.32 -22.10 3.49
CA GLN A 4 31.97 -21.62 3.71
C GLN A 4 31.75 -20.36 2.88
N ILE A 5 30.93 -20.46 1.84
CA ILE A 5 30.40 -19.30 1.13
C ILE A 5 29.25 -18.75 1.98
N LEU A 6 29.53 -17.73 2.79
CA LEU A 6 28.49 -16.91 3.41
C LEU A 6 27.85 -16.03 2.32
N TRP A 7 26.60 -16.34 1.97
CA TRP A 7 25.76 -15.37 1.29
C TRP A 7 25.29 -14.35 2.32
N THR A 8 25.92 -13.18 2.33
CA THR A 8 25.41 -12.02 3.07
C THR A 8 24.20 -11.48 2.30
N THR A 9 22.99 -11.89 2.70
CA THR A 9 21.79 -11.14 2.32
C THR A 9 21.89 -9.79 3.04
N SER A 10 22.40 -8.79 2.34
CA SER A 10 22.39 -7.40 2.80
C SER A 10 20.92 -7.00 2.99
N ALA A 11 20.47 -7.03 4.24
CA ALA A 11 19.25 -6.35 4.67
C ALA A 11 19.49 -4.87 4.44
N THR A 12 19.22 -4.41 3.23
CA THR A 12 19.22 -3.00 2.88
C THR A 12 18.05 -2.40 3.64
N ASP A 13 18.34 -1.70 4.74
CA ASP A 13 17.35 -0.91 5.48
C ASP A 13 16.67 0.06 4.51
N ILE A 14 15.47 -0.30 4.07
CA ILE A 14 14.65 0.53 3.18
C ILE A 14 14.22 1.75 4.01
N LYS A 15 14.92 2.87 3.83
CA LYS A 15 14.66 4.11 4.55
C LYS A 15 13.28 4.65 4.18
N GLU A 16 12.54 5.07 5.21
CA GLU A 16 11.28 5.81 5.05
C GLU A 16 11.60 7.24 4.58
N ALA A 17 11.00 7.65 3.46
CA ALA A 17 11.13 9.00 2.90
C ALA A 17 9.76 9.68 2.86
N LYS A 18 9.73 11.01 3.08
CA LYS A 18 8.51 11.81 2.89
C LYS A 18 8.43 12.24 1.44
N ASP A 19 7.25 12.14 0.85
CA ASP A 19 6.98 12.61 -0.51
C ASP A 19 5.55 13.17 -0.62
N ILE A 20 5.21 13.66 -1.82
CA ILE A 20 3.88 14.15 -2.18
C ILE A 20 3.29 13.19 -3.21
N LEU A 21 2.09 12.71 -2.89
CA LEU A 21 1.24 11.99 -3.82
C LEU A 21 0.28 12.99 -4.48
N VAL A 22 0.24 12.97 -5.81
CA VAL A 22 -0.66 13.80 -6.62
C VAL A 22 -1.82 12.92 -7.10
N ILE A 23 -3.04 13.23 -6.68
CA ILE A 23 -4.26 12.55 -7.08
C ILE A 23 -5.15 13.61 -7.73
N ASP A 24 -5.41 13.48 -9.03
CA ASP A 24 -6.05 14.53 -9.82
C ASP A 24 -5.28 15.86 -9.64
N ASP A 25 -5.86 16.85 -8.95
CA ASP A 25 -5.19 18.13 -8.60
C ASP A 25 -4.85 18.28 -7.10
N ILE A 26 -5.14 17.24 -6.30
CA ILE A 26 -4.94 17.25 -4.85
C ILE A 26 -3.54 16.71 -4.52
N LYS A 27 -2.85 17.39 -3.60
CA LYS A 27 -1.53 16.99 -3.09
C LYS A 27 -1.66 16.47 -1.67
N LEU A 28 -1.23 15.23 -1.44
CA LEU A 28 -1.23 14.60 -0.12
C LEU A 28 0.20 14.24 0.30
N ASN A 29 0.53 14.50 1.56
CA ASN A 29 1.81 14.10 2.12
C ASN A 29 1.78 12.60 2.43
N VAL A 30 2.77 11.87 1.92
CA VAL A 30 2.89 10.42 2.09
C VAL A 30 4.28 10.04 2.57
N ILE A 31 4.37 8.85 3.15
CA ILE A 31 5.61 8.14 3.43
C ILE A 31 5.79 7.10 2.35
N VAL A 32 6.97 7.10 1.74
CA VAL A 32 7.42 6.10 0.77
C VAL A 32 8.48 5.23 1.46
N LYS A 33 8.26 3.92 1.49
CA LYS A 33 9.20 2.94 2.05
C LYS A 33 9.38 1.80 1.06
N GLY A 34 10.32 1.98 0.13
CA GLY A 34 10.49 1.04 -0.99
C GLY A 34 9.29 1.16 -1.93
N ARG A 35 8.47 0.10 -2.03
CA ARG A 35 7.23 0.10 -2.82
C ARG A 35 6.00 0.54 -2.02
N ASP A 36 6.11 0.60 -0.70
CA ASP A 36 4.99 0.96 0.15
C ASP A 36 4.79 2.48 0.13
N ILE A 37 3.57 2.91 -0.20
CA ILE A 37 3.16 4.32 -0.09
C ILE A 37 1.95 4.42 0.84
N TYR A 38 2.02 5.30 1.83
CA TYR A 38 0.92 5.48 2.79
C TYR A 38 0.99 6.84 3.47
N SER A 39 -0.14 7.39 3.88
CA SER A 39 -0.16 8.57 4.77
C SER A 39 0.36 8.20 6.16
N GLN A 40 0.92 9.15 6.90
CA GLN A 40 1.52 8.90 8.22
C GLN A 40 0.59 8.15 9.19
N ASP A 41 -0.70 8.49 9.18
CA ASP A 41 -1.73 7.86 10.02
C ASP A 41 -2.01 6.39 9.64
N CYS A 42 -1.64 5.99 8.43
CA CYS A 42 -1.86 4.66 7.87
C CYS A 42 -0.62 3.76 7.94
N LYS A 43 0.34 4.08 8.81
CA LYS A 43 1.40 3.12 9.19
C LYS A 43 0.80 1.80 9.69
N ASN A 44 -0.31 1.89 10.43
CA ASN A 44 -1.17 0.75 10.71
C ASN A 44 -2.46 0.88 9.88
N LEU A 45 -2.62 -0.02 8.91
CA LEU A 45 -3.72 0.00 7.95
C LEU A 45 -5.11 -0.03 8.62
N GLU A 46 -5.26 -0.78 9.70
CA GLU A 46 -6.53 -0.97 10.40
C GLU A 46 -7.04 0.30 11.07
N LYS A 47 -6.15 1.26 11.35
CA LYS A 47 -6.55 2.61 11.84
C LYS A 47 -7.12 3.48 10.73
N CYS A 48 -6.92 3.10 9.47
CA CYS A 48 -7.35 3.86 8.32
C CYS A 48 -8.54 3.25 7.60
N PHE A 49 -8.53 1.94 7.45
CA PHE A 49 -9.49 1.21 6.62
C PHE A 49 -10.06 0.03 7.41
N LYS A 50 -11.37 -0.19 7.25
CA LYS A 50 -12.06 -1.32 7.86
C LYS A 50 -12.10 -2.46 6.86
N LEU A 51 -11.10 -3.34 6.91
CA LEU A 51 -11.01 -4.43 5.95
C LEU A 51 -12.20 -5.40 6.11
N PRO A 52 -12.78 -5.90 4.99
CA PRO A 52 -13.81 -6.93 5.05
C PRO A 52 -13.23 -8.25 5.56
N THR A 53 -14.05 -9.08 6.23
CA THR A 53 -13.64 -10.44 6.62
C THR A 53 -13.52 -11.37 5.41
N LYS A 54 -14.36 -11.16 4.39
CA LYS A 54 -14.36 -11.90 3.13
C LYS A 54 -14.55 -10.94 1.98
N MET A 55 -13.55 -10.83 1.11
CA MET A 55 -13.61 -10.03 -0.10
C MET A 55 -14.62 -10.62 -1.10
N ARG A 56 -15.52 -9.78 -1.60
CA ARG A 56 -16.53 -10.14 -2.61
C ARG A 56 -16.30 -9.35 -3.88
N PHE A 57 -16.17 -10.01 -5.02
CA PHE A 57 -16.01 -9.36 -6.32
C PHE A 57 -16.44 -10.32 -7.42
N TYR A 58 -16.92 -9.78 -8.54
CA TYR A 58 -17.24 -10.54 -9.73
C TYR A 58 -15.96 -10.82 -10.55
N PRO A 59 -15.94 -11.87 -11.40
CA PRO A 59 -14.74 -12.22 -12.20
C PRO A 59 -14.23 -11.10 -13.11
N ASN A 60 -15.07 -10.15 -13.50
CA ASN A 60 -14.70 -9.00 -14.33
C ASN A 60 -14.28 -7.76 -13.53
N GLN A 61 -14.20 -7.84 -12.20
CA GLN A 61 -13.82 -6.73 -11.33
C GLN A 61 -12.36 -6.85 -10.90
N ASN A 62 -11.69 -5.70 -10.77
CA ASN A 62 -10.35 -5.65 -10.20
C ASN A 62 -10.43 -5.92 -8.67
N PRO A 63 -9.69 -6.91 -8.14
CA PRO A 63 -9.74 -7.28 -6.73
C PRO A 63 -9.19 -6.18 -5.81
N LEU A 64 -8.16 -5.44 -6.23
CA LEU A 64 -7.60 -4.32 -5.46
C LEU A 64 -8.66 -3.22 -5.27
N PHE A 65 -9.37 -2.88 -6.35
CA PHE A 65 -10.39 -1.84 -6.31
C PHE A 65 -11.57 -2.29 -5.46
N SER A 66 -11.96 -3.57 -5.61
CA SER A 66 -13.03 -4.19 -4.83
C SER A 66 -12.71 -4.20 -3.34
N LEU A 67 -11.46 -4.49 -2.95
CA LEU A 67 -11.00 -4.42 -1.57
C LEU A 67 -11.08 -3.00 -1.02
N CYS A 68 -10.62 -2.00 -1.78
CA CYS A 68 -10.67 -0.61 -1.37
C CYS A 68 -12.11 -0.13 -1.14
N TYR A 69 -13.02 -0.41 -2.09
CA TYR A 69 -14.44 -0.08 -1.93
C TYR A 69 -15.07 -0.75 -0.72
N GLN A 70 -14.83 -2.05 -0.53
CA GLN A 70 -15.36 -2.78 0.63
C GLN A 70 -14.74 -2.36 1.96
N SER A 71 -13.63 -1.62 1.92
CA SER A 71 -12.98 -1.05 3.11
C SER A 71 -13.35 0.42 3.36
N GLU A 72 -14.45 0.87 2.75
CA GLU A 72 -14.98 2.24 2.84
C GLU A 72 -14.05 3.31 2.24
N GLY A 73 -13.19 2.90 1.31
CA GLY A 73 -12.31 3.81 0.57
C GLY A 73 -12.71 3.99 -0.89
N THR A 74 -12.01 4.88 -1.58
CA THR A 74 -12.13 5.12 -3.01
C THR A 74 -10.80 4.83 -3.70
N PRO A 75 -10.73 3.89 -4.66
CA PRO A 75 -9.51 3.63 -5.41
C PRO A 75 -9.24 4.79 -6.37
N ARG A 76 -7.97 5.21 -6.45
CA ARG A 76 -7.51 6.32 -7.29
C ARG A 76 -6.19 5.95 -7.95
N PHE A 77 -5.95 6.49 -9.14
CA PHE A 77 -4.62 6.54 -9.73
C PHE A 77 -3.92 7.80 -9.24
N ALA A 78 -2.64 7.68 -8.93
CA ALA A 78 -1.87 8.76 -8.38
C ALA A 78 -0.45 8.80 -8.95
N ILE A 79 0.19 9.95 -8.84
CA ILE A 79 1.58 10.15 -9.26
C ILE A 79 2.42 10.49 -8.02
N VAL A 80 3.49 9.73 -7.79
CA VAL A 80 4.50 10.06 -6.79
C VAL A 80 5.34 11.21 -7.33
N LYS A 81 5.37 12.35 -6.63
CA LYS A 81 5.92 13.59 -7.18
C LYS A 81 7.41 13.49 -7.53
N SER A 82 8.21 12.84 -6.67
CA SER A 82 9.67 12.72 -6.84
C SER A 82 10.04 11.78 -7.99
N SER A 83 9.44 10.58 -8.04
CA SER A 83 9.77 9.54 -9.01
C SER A 83 8.99 9.63 -10.32
N LYS A 84 7.89 10.40 -10.35
CA LYS A 84 6.90 10.43 -11.44
C LYS A 84 6.23 9.08 -11.70
N GLU A 85 6.37 8.15 -10.75
CA GLU A 85 5.77 6.83 -10.83
C GLU A 85 4.24 6.93 -10.69
N LYS A 86 3.53 6.20 -11.55
CA LYS A 86 2.08 6.04 -11.44
C LYS A 86 1.77 4.85 -10.54
N VAL A 87 0.97 5.10 -9.51
CA VAL A 87 0.59 4.10 -8.51
C VAL A 87 -0.91 4.06 -8.32
N GLN A 88 -1.42 2.95 -7.81
CA GLN A 88 -2.83 2.79 -7.48
C GLN A 88 -2.96 2.86 -5.96
N VAL A 89 -3.86 3.72 -5.48
CA VAL A 89 -4.02 3.96 -4.03
C VAL A 89 -5.47 3.85 -3.62
N CYS A 90 -5.71 3.44 -2.38
CA CYS A 90 -6.98 3.60 -1.70
C CYS A 90 -6.97 4.89 -0.89
N THR A 91 -8.01 5.70 -1.05
CA THR A 91 -8.19 6.97 -0.35
C THR A 91 -9.42 6.92 0.56
N LYS A 92 -9.34 7.53 1.75
CA LYS A 92 -10.48 7.79 2.61
C LYS A 92 -10.22 9.09 3.36
N GLU A 93 -10.94 10.15 3.04
CA GLU A 93 -10.64 11.51 3.54
C GLU A 93 -9.18 11.89 3.23
N ALA A 94 -8.37 12.26 4.23
CA ALA A 94 -6.94 12.55 4.08
C ALA A 94 -6.03 11.30 4.16
N LYS A 95 -6.62 10.11 4.31
CA LYS A 95 -5.89 8.85 4.49
C LYS A 95 -5.61 8.18 3.16
N VAL A 96 -4.40 7.65 3.00
CA VAL A 96 -3.93 7.02 1.77
C VAL A 96 -3.13 5.75 2.08
N VAL A 97 -3.34 4.72 1.27
CA VAL A 97 -2.45 3.56 1.19
C VAL A 97 -2.36 3.08 -0.26
N GLU A 98 -1.21 2.59 -0.67
CA GLU A 98 -1.01 1.86 -1.92
C GLU A 98 -1.81 0.55 -1.93
N LEU A 99 -2.41 0.21 -3.07
CA LEU A 99 -3.37 -0.89 -3.16
C LEU A 99 -2.72 -2.27 -3.03
N ASP A 100 -1.52 -2.48 -3.56
CA ASP A 100 -0.82 -3.77 -3.44
C ASP A 100 -0.42 -4.03 -1.98
N LYS A 101 0.00 -2.98 -1.25
CA LYS A 101 0.21 -3.03 0.20
C LYS A 101 -1.07 -3.39 0.96
N MET A 102 -2.18 -2.74 0.62
CA MET A 102 -3.48 -3.02 1.23
C MET A 102 -3.90 -4.49 1.03
N MET A 103 -3.71 -5.01 -0.18
CA MET A 103 -4.00 -6.41 -0.53
C MET A 103 -3.07 -7.37 0.21
N SER A 104 -1.78 -7.06 0.30
CA SER A 104 -0.80 -7.86 1.04
C SER A 104 -1.19 -7.98 2.52
N PHE A 105 -1.63 -6.87 3.14
CA PHE A 105 -2.11 -6.89 4.52
C PHE A 105 -3.39 -7.73 4.67
N TYR A 106 -4.36 -7.58 3.76
CA TYR A 106 -5.58 -8.39 3.77
C TYR A 106 -5.26 -9.89 3.71
N ASN A 107 -4.40 -10.31 2.77
CA ASN A 107 -4.01 -11.71 2.61
C ASN A 107 -3.34 -12.28 3.88
N LEU A 108 -2.42 -11.53 4.48
CA LEU A 108 -1.75 -11.92 5.74
C LEU A 108 -2.73 -12.10 6.89
N LYS A 109 -3.69 -11.17 7.02
CA LYS A 109 -4.73 -11.24 8.05
C LYS A 109 -5.66 -12.43 7.84
N THR A 110 -6.07 -12.72 6.60
CA THR A 110 -6.95 -13.86 6.32
C THR A 110 -6.25 -15.22 6.40
N ALA A 111 -4.92 -15.26 6.21
CA ALA A 111 -4.12 -16.46 6.41
C ALA A 111 -3.93 -16.80 7.91
N ASN A 112 -4.05 -15.80 8.80
CA ASN A 112 -3.92 -15.94 10.25
C ASN A 112 -5.12 -15.26 10.95
N PRO A 113 -6.33 -15.84 10.83
CA PRO A 113 -7.59 -15.20 11.22
C PRO A 113 -7.76 -14.98 12.73
#